data_AF-A0A944A685-F1
#
_entry.id   AF-A0A944A685-F1
#
_cell.length_a   1.000
_cell.length_b   1.000
_cell.length_c   1.000
_cell.angle_alpha   90.00
_cell.angle_beta   90.00
_cell.angle_gamma   90.00
#
_symmetry.space_group_name_H-M   'P 1'
#
loop_
_entity.id
_entity.type
_entity.pdbx_description
1 polymer ?
#
loop_
_entity_poly.entity_id
_entity_poly.type
_entity_poly.pdbx_seq_one_letter_code
_entity_poly.pdbx_strand_id
1 'polypeptide(L)' 'MTKQEFDALFERCKTRCLPSNQEQIQEKLARFTDKNGQVSAQALAVFTYVETIQYTNDLLYSVLSEALNIQD' A
#
# COMPACT_ATOMS: atom_id res chain seq x y z
N MET A 1 -6.77 20.60 13.54
CA MET A 1 -6.43 19.22 13.87
C MET A 1 -5.30 19.22 14.90
N THR A 2 -5.51 18.56 16.03
CA THR A 2 -4.48 18.29 17.04
C THR A 2 -3.59 17.11 16.60
N LYS A 3 -2.45 16.90 17.27
CA LYS A 3 -1.60 15.74 16.99
C LYS A 3 -2.36 14.41 17.17
N GLN A 4 -3.16 14.29 18.23
CA GLN A 4 -3.91 13.06 18.52
C GLN A 4 -4.98 12.76 17.45
N GLU A 5 -5.65 13.81 16.95
CA GLU A 5 -6.59 13.68 15.83
C GLU A 5 -5.89 13.25 14.55
N PHE A 6 -4.69 13.80 14.27
CA PHE A 6 -3.88 13.40 13.12
C PHE A 6 -3.42 11.93 13.25
N ASP A 7 -2.89 11.53 14.40
CA ASP A 7 -2.43 10.16 14.63
C ASP A 7 -3.58 9.15 14.44
N ALA A 8 -4.79 9.49 14.90
CA ALA A 8 -5.98 8.66 14.70
C ALA A 8 -6.42 8.58 13.23
N LEU A 9 -6.34 9.69 12.49
CA LEU A 9 -6.60 9.72 11.05
C LEU A 9 -5.55 8.89 10.29
N PHE A 10 -4.28 9.05 10.63
CA PHE A 10 -3.17 8.34 10.02
C PHE A 10 -3.32 6.82 10.17
N GLU A 11 -3.58 6.32 11.38
CA GLU A 11 -3.78 4.88 11.61
C GLU A 11 -4.99 4.33 10.84
N ARG A 12 -6.10 5.08 10.77
CA ARG A 12 -7.25 4.70 9.93
C ARG A 12 -6.92 4.63 8.44
N CYS A 13 -6.15 5.58 7.92
CA CYS A 13 -5.73 5.58 6.50
C CYS A 13 -4.79 4.40 6.22
N LYS A 14 -3.81 4.20 7.10
CA LYS A 14 -2.87 3.07 7.05
C LYS A 14 -3.58 1.71 7.03
N THR A 15 -4.56 1.48 7.90
CA THR A 15 -5.34 0.22 7.89
C THR A 15 -6.09 -0.01 6.58
N ARG A 16 -6.56 1.04 5.90
CA ARG A 16 -7.22 0.92 4.59
C ARG A 16 -6.24 0.69 3.43
N CYS A 17 -5.06 1.30 3.50
CA CYS A 17 -4.05 1.19 2.43
C CYS A 17 -3.22 -0.09 2.51
N LEU A 18 -3.08 -0.70 3.69
CA LEU A 18 -2.32 -1.96 3.83
C LEU A 18 -3.11 -3.14 3.26
N PRO A 19 -2.44 -4.06 2.51
CA PRO A 19 -3.06 -5.32 2.11
C PRO A 19 -3.56 -6.05 3.34
N SER A 20 -4.83 -6.45 3.32
CA SER A 20 -5.49 -6.96 4.53
C SER A 20 -5.28 -8.46 4.72
N ASN A 21 -4.81 -9.18 3.69
CA ASN A 21 -4.61 -10.62 3.73
C ASN A 21 -3.54 -11.11 2.73
N GLN A 22 -3.16 -12.38 2.89
CA GLN A 22 -2.15 -13.05 2.06
C GLN A 22 -2.59 -13.20 0.59
N GLU A 23 -3.88 -13.39 0.31
CA GLU A 23 -4.41 -13.56 -1.04
C GLU A 23 -4.14 -12.31 -1.90
N GLN A 24 -4.40 -11.10 -1.38
CA GLN A 24 -4.12 -9.85 -2.09
C GLN A 24 -2.63 -9.68 -2.42
N ILE A 25 -1.75 -10.10 -1.50
CA ILE A 25 -0.30 -10.06 -1.72
C ILE A 25 0.08 -11.04 -2.83
N GLN A 26 -0.50 -12.24 -2.84
CA GLN A 26 -0.26 -13.26 -3.87
C GLN A 26 -0.75 -12.81 -5.25
N GLU A 27 -1.91 -12.17 -5.34
CA GLU A 27 -2.45 -11.61 -6.60
C GLU A 27 -1.52 -10.56 -7.21
N LYS A 28 -0.98 -9.66 -6.37
CA LYS A 28 -0.02 -8.65 -6.83
C LYS A 28 1.31 -9.29 -7.24
N LEU A 29 1.78 -10.29 -6.49
CA LEU A 29 3.01 -11.01 -6.76
C LEU A 29 2.92 -11.89 -8.03
N ALA A 30 1.74 -12.38 -8.38
CA ALA A 30 1.51 -13.20 -9.59
C ALA A 30 1.91 -12.50 -10.89
N ARG A 31 1.95 -11.16 -10.91
CA ARG A 31 2.46 -10.39 -12.06
C ARG A 31 3.97 -10.54 -12.27
N PHE A 32 4.68 -11.02 -11.25
CA PHE A 32 6.13 -11.19 -11.20
C PHE A 32 6.56 -12.67 -11.21
N THR A 33 5.60 -13.60 -11.26
CA THR A 33 5.90 -15.03 -11.36
C THR A 33 6.24 -15.42 -12.80
N ASP A 34 7.19 -16.32 -12.95
CA ASP A 34 7.49 -16.95 -14.23
C ASP A 34 6.43 -18.00 -14.63
N LYS A 35 6.66 -18.68 -15.76
CA LYS A 35 5.74 -19.71 -16.30
C LYS A 35 5.53 -20.91 -15.37
N ASN A 36 6.40 -21.11 -14.38
CA ASN A 36 6.34 -22.19 -13.40
C ASN A 36 5.78 -21.70 -12.04
N GLY A 37 5.33 -20.45 -11.95
CA GLY A 37 4.83 -19.85 -10.72
C GLY A 37 5.94 -19.42 -9.74
N GLN A 38 7.21 -19.36 -10.18
CA GLN A 38 8.34 -18.98 -9.33
C GLN A 38 8.63 -17.49 -9.47
N VAL A 39 9.05 -16.85 -8.38
CA VAL A 39 9.51 -15.45 -8.38
C VAL A 39 11.02 -15.43 -8.16
N SER A 40 11.76 -14.86 -9.10
CA SER A 40 13.20 -14.68 -8.92
C SER A 40 13.50 -13.65 -7.83
N ALA A 41 14.68 -13.73 -7.20
CA ALA A 41 15.08 -12.75 -6.18
C ALA A 41 15.07 -11.30 -6.71
N GLN A 42 15.46 -11.10 -7.97
CA GLN A 42 15.42 -9.79 -8.61
C GLN A 42 13.98 -9.30 -8.83
N ALA A 43 13.08 -10.18 -9.30
CA ALA A 43 11.67 -9.84 -9.48
C ALA A 43 11.00 -9.52 -8.13
N LEU A 44 11.33 -10.26 -7.08
CA LEU A 44 10.86 -9.98 -5.72
C LEU A 44 11.36 -8.62 -5.21
N ALA A 45 12.64 -8.28 -5.43
CA ALA A 45 13.18 -6.98 -5.04
C ALA A 45 12.47 -5.82 -5.76
N VAL A 46 12.22 -5.97 -7.07
CA VAL A 46 11.46 -4.98 -7.85
C VAL A 46 10.03 -4.86 -7.35
N PHE A 47 9.35 -5.98 -7.10
CA PHE A 47 8.00 -6.01 -6.53
C PHE A 47 7.95 -5.24 -5.20
N THR A 48 8.84 -5.55 -4.26
CA THR A 48 8.89 -4.89 -2.95
C THR A 48 9.13 -3.39 -3.08
N TYR A 49 10.03 -2.96 -3.97
CA TYR A 49 10.29 -1.55 -4.22
C TYR A 49 9.06 -0.82 -4.79
N VAL A 50 8.43 -1.38 -5.82
CA VAL A 50 7.24 -0.80 -6.48
C VAL A 50 6.07 -0.72 -5.50
N GLU A 51 5.78 -1.80 -4.78
CA GLU A 51 4.68 -1.82 -3.81
C GLU A 51 4.91 -0.85 -2.64
N THR A 52 6.15 -0.66 -2.20
CA THR A 52 6.48 0.32 -1.16
C THR A 52 6.17 1.74 -1.62
N ILE A 53 6.53 2.09 -2.86
CA ILE A 53 6.24 3.42 -3.44
C ILE A 53 4.74 3.62 -3.59
N GLN A 54 4.05 2.63 -4.18
CA GLN A 54 2.61 2.68 -4.38
C GLN A 54 1.88 2.88 -3.05
N TYR A 55 2.19 2.06 -2.05
CA TYR A 55 1.64 2.18 -0.70
C TYR A 55 1.92 3.55 -0.07
N THR A 56 3.14 4.08 -0.20
CA THR A 56 3.50 5.39 0.35
C THR A 56 2.67 6.50 -0.28
N ASN A 57 2.50 6.47 -1.60
CA ASN A 57 1.70 7.45 -2.33
C ASN A 57 0.21 7.33 -1.92
N ASP A 58 -0.34 6.12 -1.93
CA ASP A 58 -1.74 5.87 -1.57
C ASP A 58 -2.04 6.34 -0.14
N LEU A 59 -1.11 6.10 0.80
CA LEU A 59 -1.24 6.57 2.18
C LEU A 59 -1.19 8.10 2.27
N LEU A 60 -0.26 8.75 1.57
CA LEU A 60 -0.17 10.21 1.53
C LEU A 60 -1.44 10.83 0.96
N TYR A 61 -1.93 10.31 -0.17
CA TYR A 61 -3.19 10.76 -0.77
C TYR A 61 -4.37 10.56 0.18
N SER A 62 -4.51 9.37 0.76
CA SER A 62 -5.60 9.06 1.71
C SER A 62 -5.61 10.02 2.91
N VAL A 63 -4.44 10.24 3.52
CA VAL A 63 -4.28 11.16 4.66
C VAL A 63 -4.60 12.60 4.27
N LEU A 64 -4.07 13.07 3.13
CA LEU A 64 -4.29 14.44 2.67
C LEU A 64 -5.74 14.69 2.26
N SER A 65 -6.36 13.75 1.54
CA SER A 65 -7.77 13.88 1.13
C SER A 65 -8.69 13.98 2.34
N GLU A 66 -8.47 13.20 3.39
CA GLU A 66 -9.28 13.30 4.60
C GLU A 66 -8.96 14.53 5.45
N ALA A 67 -7.69 14.88 5.60
CA ALA A 67 -7.30 16.05 6.38
C ALA A 67 -7.79 17.36 5.74
N LEU A 68 -7.85 17.41 4.40
CA LEU A 68 -8.28 18.57 3.63
C LEU A 68 -9.75 18.49 3.18
N ASN A 69 -10.45 17.40 3.50
CA ASN A 69 -11.82 17.11 3.07
C ASN A 69 -12.02 17.23 1.54
N ILE A 70 -11.03 16.76 0.78
CA ILE A 70 -11.07 16.68 -0.67
C ILE A 70 -11.89 15.44 -1.03
N GLN A 71 -13.02 15.64 -1.71
CA GLN A 71 -13.81 14.56 -2.29
C GLN A 71 -13.29 14.22 -3.69
N ASP A 72 -13.30 12.94 -4.04
CA ASP A 72 -13.04 12.44 -5.40
C ASP A 72 -14.15 12.85 -6.38
#